data_AF-A0A3Q2WRW9-F1
#
_entry.id   AF-A0A3Q2WRW9-F1
#
_cell.length_a   1.000
_cell.length_b   1.000
_cell.length_c   1.000
_cell.angle_alpha   90.00
_cell.angle_beta   90.00
_cell.angle_gamma   90.00
#
_symmetry.space_group_name_H-M   'P 1'
#
loop_
_entity.id
_entity.type
_entity.pdbx_description
1 polymer ?
#
loop_
_entity_poly.entity_id
_entity_poly.type
_entity_poly.pdbx_seq_one_letter_code
_entity_poly.pdbx_strand_id
1 'polypeptide(L)'
;MMLCSGLSSTLLLAATCSLITSGFIRAQLPVPPAVTPISRGRVITFDSLSVQRLSCERGVITVQSAVYRCADTQTCSQTGTQDIKNSCDGRKVCDINMNIISASDPGVCTYLDTTYTCVPAIHSVTCEGSQANLQCGEGQVIVVSWANYGRRDNTTCPDGNSDHVKNVLCSSPNSREYVTNRCNWQNNCSVGTSNTGFGDPCSGTYKYLEVFYTCQDASCPPGWTWFGGRCFIVNSSLKTWTDAEVHQEITAAVAASL
;
A
#
# COMPACT_ATOMS: atom_id res chain seq x y z
N MET A 1 -5.12 -3.24 46.02
CA MET A 1 -5.67 -3.60 47.33
C MET A 1 -7.17 -3.78 47.13
N MET A 2 -7.67 -5.01 47.27
CA MET A 2 -9.10 -5.32 47.18
C MET A 2 -9.83 -4.62 48.31
N LEU A 3 -10.89 -3.88 47.99
CA LEU A 3 -11.91 -3.49 48.96
C LEU A 3 -13.25 -4.04 48.47
N CYS A 4 -13.50 -5.29 48.84
CA CYS A 4 -14.85 -5.84 48.87
C CYS A 4 -15.48 -5.38 50.20
N SER A 5 -16.44 -4.47 50.16
CA SER A 5 -17.39 -4.26 51.26
C SER A 5 -18.61 -5.17 51.02
N GLY A 6 -18.88 -6.03 51.99
CA GLY A 6 -19.94 -7.05 51.94
C GLY A 6 -21.31 -6.51 52.33
N LEU A 7 -22.27 -6.80 51.44
CA LEU A 7 -23.62 -7.37 51.66
C LEU A 7 -24.63 -6.66 52.59
N SER A 8 -25.77 -6.25 52.00
CA SER A 8 -27.08 -6.61 52.57
C SER A 8 -28.21 -6.63 51.52
N SER A 9 -28.80 -7.82 51.36
CA SER A 9 -30.19 -8.16 51.07
C SER A 9 -30.84 -7.80 49.71
N THR A 10 -31.08 -8.88 48.94
CA THR A 10 -32.22 -9.10 48.02
C THR A 10 -32.44 -8.11 46.88
N LEU A 11 -31.79 -8.34 45.74
CA LEU A 11 -32.41 -8.28 44.42
C LEU A 11 -31.50 -9.01 43.41
N LEU A 12 -32.02 -10.04 42.74
CA LEU A 12 -31.38 -10.61 41.56
C LEU A 12 -31.30 -9.53 40.49
N LEU A 13 -30.11 -9.00 40.25
CA LEU A 13 -29.76 -8.39 38.97
C LEU A 13 -28.59 -9.19 38.42
N ALA A 14 -28.86 -9.91 37.34
CA ALA A 14 -27.84 -10.52 36.53
C ALA A 14 -26.78 -9.46 36.21
N ALA A 15 -25.53 -9.69 36.64
CA ALA A 15 -24.40 -8.93 36.16
C ALA A 15 -24.18 -9.31 34.69
N THR A 16 -24.86 -8.63 33.77
CA THR A 16 -24.45 -8.63 32.38
C THR A 16 -23.07 -7.99 32.33
N CYS A 17 -22.06 -8.82 32.11
CA CYS A 17 -20.72 -8.34 31.80
C CYS A 17 -20.78 -7.74 30.39
N SER A 18 -21.25 -6.51 30.28
CA SER A 18 -21.17 -5.74 29.05
C SER A 18 -19.69 -5.51 28.76
N LEU A 19 -19.19 -6.16 27.72
CA LEU A 19 -17.92 -5.81 27.10
C LEU A 19 -18.02 -4.35 26.67
N ILE A 20 -17.43 -3.45 27.46
CA ILE A 20 -17.24 -2.06 27.05
C ILE A 20 -16.27 -2.13 25.88
N THR A 21 -16.79 -2.03 24.66
CA THR A 21 -15.97 -1.85 23.47
C THR A 21 -15.20 -0.56 23.69
N SER A 22 -13.91 -0.69 24.02
CA SER A 22 -12.97 0.41 24.15
C SER A 22 -13.08 1.31 22.92
N GLY A 23 -13.62 2.51 23.13
CA GLY A 23 -13.71 3.56 22.12
C GLY A 23 -12.33 4.14 21.88
N PHE A 24 -11.49 3.45 21.12
CA PHE A 24 -10.39 4.11 20.47
C PHE A 24 -10.98 5.02 19.40
N ILE A 25 -10.72 6.32 19.43
CA ILE A 25 -10.71 7.07 18.18
C ILE A 25 -9.55 6.46 17.38
N ARG A 26 -9.88 5.53 16.48
CA ARG A 26 -8.97 5.17 15.39
C ARG A 26 -8.73 6.46 14.62
N ALA A 27 -7.67 7.19 14.94
CA ALA A 27 -7.04 7.99 13.92
C ALA A 27 -6.65 6.99 12.84
N GLN A 28 -7.22 7.14 11.64
CA GLN A 28 -6.60 6.56 10.45
C GLN A 28 -5.12 6.88 10.57
N LEU A 29 -4.29 5.83 10.48
CA LEU A 29 -2.85 5.99 10.34
C LEU A 29 -2.64 7.15 9.36
N PRO A 30 -1.66 8.04 9.58
CA PRO A 30 -1.34 9.08 8.62
C PRO A 30 -1.31 8.42 7.23
N VAL A 31 -1.67 9.15 6.18
CA VAL A 31 -1.37 8.67 4.83
C VAL A 31 0.10 8.22 4.86
N PRO A 32 0.47 6.98 4.43
CA PRO A 32 1.86 6.55 4.38
C PRO A 32 2.69 7.69 3.80
N PRO A 33 3.78 8.14 4.46
CA PRO A 33 4.53 9.29 4.04
C PRO A 33 4.79 9.14 2.56
N ALA A 34 4.33 10.13 1.81
CA ALA A 34 4.36 10.08 0.36
C ALA A 34 5.78 9.74 -0.05
N VAL A 35 5.96 8.61 -0.73
CA VAL A 35 7.29 8.14 -1.13
C VAL A 35 7.94 9.25 -1.93
N THR A 36 9.08 9.75 -1.46
CA THR A 36 9.79 10.83 -2.14
C THR A 36 10.36 10.31 -3.46
N PRO A 37 9.97 10.90 -4.60
CA PRO A 37 10.45 10.44 -5.90
C PRO A 37 11.92 10.85 -6.10
N ILE A 38 12.73 9.93 -6.62
CA ILE A 38 14.12 10.19 -7.06
C ILE A 38 14.11 11.18 -8.23
N SER A 39 13.19 10.98 -9.16
CA SER A 39 13.04 11.82 -10.35
C SER A 39 11.60 11.81 -10.85
N ARG A 40 11.28 12.78 -11.70
CA ARG A 40 10.00 12.89 -12.40
C ARG A 40 10.27 12.84 -13.89
N GLY A 41 9.44 12.12 -14.62
CA GLY A 41 9.49 12.02 -16.07
C GLY A 41 8.18 12.44 -16.69
N ARG A 42 8.26 13.01 -17.89
CA ARG A 42 7.12 13.31 -18.77
C ARG A 42 7.51 12.94 -20.18
N VAL A 43 6.66 12.17 -20.86
CA VAL A 43 6.86 11.77 -22.25
C VAL A 43 5.57 12.04 -23.01
N ILE A 44 5.70 12.69 -24.16
CA ILE A 44 4.60 13.05 -25.05
C ILE A 44 4.82 12.35 -26.38
N THR A 45 3.78 11.72 -26.91
CA THR A 45 3.88 10.94 -28.14
C THR A 45 2.69 11.22 -29.05
N PHE A 46 2.95 11.63 -30.29
CA PHE A 46 1.97 12.24 -31.21
C PHE A 46 1.28 11.27 -32.19
N ASP A 47 1.69 10.00 -32.25
CA ASP A 47 1.25 9.08 -33.31
C ASP A 47 0.76 7.76 -32.72
N SER A 48 -0.43 7.29 -33.12
CA SER A 48 -1.00 6.01 -32.68
C SER A 48 -0.15 4.80 -33.06
N LEU A 49 0.81 4.96 -33.97
CA LEU A 49 1.78 3.92 -34.36
C LEU A 49 3.10 3.95 -33.59
N SER A 50 3.31 4.94 -32.73
CA SER A 50 4.56 5.09 -31.99
C SER A 50 4.53 4.37 -30.64
N VAL A 51 5.67 3.80 -30.24
CA VAL A 51 5.83 3.15 -28.92
C VAL A 51 6.36 4.19 -27.94
N GLN A 52 5.64 4.40 -26.85
CA GLN A 52 6.05 5.32 -25.80
C GLN A 52 6.87 4.59 -24.73
N ARG A 53 8.13 4.96 -24.57
CA ARG A 53 9.04 4.34 -23.58
C ARG A 53 9.17 5.18 -22.32
N LEU A 54 8.87 4.58 -21.18
CA LEU A 54 9.15 5.11 -19.84
C LEU A 54 10.36 4.38 -19.26
N SER A 55 11.24 5.09 -18.54
CA SER A 55 12.45 4.48 -17.98
C SER A 55 12.91 5.18 -16.71
N CYS A 56 13.36 4.40 -15.73
CA CYS A 56 14.02 4.89 -14.52
C CYS A 56 15.46 4.40 -14.45
N GLU A 57 16.41 5.33 -14.32
CA GLU A 57 17.83 4.99 -14.07
C GLU A 57 18.01 4.29 -12.71
N ARG A 58 17.30 4.79 -11.70
CA ARG A 58 17.25 4.22 -10.34
C ARG A 58 15.80 4.12 -9.88
N GLY A 59 15.50 3.04 -9.15
CA GLY A 59 14.15 2.79 -8.67
C GLY A 59 13.23 2.17 -9.73
N VAL A 60 11.93 2.38 -9.57
CA VAL A 60 10.89 1.84 -10.47
C VAL A 60 9.88 2.91 -10.83
N ILE A 61 9.22 2.71 -11.98
CA ILE A 61 8.19 3.58 -12.51
C ILE A 61 6.95 3.52 -11.61
N THR A 62 6.40 4.69 -11.29
CA THR A 62 5.06 4.91 -10.75
C THR A 62 4.36 5.94 -11.62
N VAL A 63 3.39 5.50 -12.41
CA VAL A 63 2.64 6.34 -13.34
C VAL A 63 1.72 7.26 -12.54
N GLN A 64 1.82 8.56 -12.80
CA GLN A 64 1.01 9.57 -12.12
C GLN A 64 -0.24 9.89 -12.93
N SER A 65 -0.06 10.18 -14.22
CA SER A 65 -1.15 10.42 -15.17
C SER A 65 -0.79 9.89 -16.55
N ALA A 66 -1.76 9.39 -17.30
CA ALA A 66 -1.61 9.13 -18.73
C ALA A 66 -2.90 9.50 -19.47
N VAL A 67 -2.87 10.63 -20.18
CA VAL A 67 -4.07 11.27 -20.72
C VAL A 67 -3.87 11.56 -22.21
N TYR A 68 -4.88 11.21 -23.01
CA TYR A 68 -4.93 11.63 -24.40
C TYR A 68 -5.42 13.08 -24.49
N ARG A 69 -4.65 13.91 -25.20
CA ARG A 69 -4.95 15.32 -25.41
C ARG A 69 -5.23 15.62 -26.87
N CYS A 70 -6.12 16.59 -27.07
CA CYS A 70 -6.54 17.13 -28.35
C CYS A 70 -5.86 18.51 -28.58
N ALA A 71 -5.80 18.99 -29.84
CA ALA A 71 -5.05 20.19 -30.22
C ALA A 71 -5.49 21.50 -29.50
N ASP A 72 -6.73 21.52 -29.03
CA ASP A 72 -7.45 22.59 -28.34
C ASP A 72 -7.45 22.44 -26.80
N THR A 73 -6.44 21.76 -26.24
CA THR A 73 -6.24 21.51 -24.78
C THR A 73 -7.31 20.67 -24.08
N GLN A 74 -8.33 20.18 -24.80
CA GLN A 74 -9.34 19.29 -24.23
C GLN A 74 -8.74 17.90 -23.94
N THR A 75 -9.01 17.38 -22.74
CA THR A 75 -8.65 16.00 -22.34
C THR A 75 -9.74 15.05 -22.79
N CYS A 76 -9.38 14.10 -23.64
CA CYS A 76 -10.36 13.35 -24.43
C CYS A 76 -10.58 11.91 -23.88
N SER A 77 -9.64 11.37 -23.08
CA SER A 77 -9.84 10.12 -22.33
C SER A 77 -8.96 10.05 -21.08
N GLN A 78 -9.57 9.71 -19.93
CA GLN A 78 -8.86 9.46 -18.67
C GLN A 78 -8.69 7.95 -18.38
N THR A 79 -9.39 7.08 -19.12
CA THR A 79 -9.47 5.64 -18.82
C THR A 79 -8.11 4.95 -19.00
N GLY A 80 -7.27 5.42 -19.94
CA GLY A 80 -5.95 4.84 -20.21
C GLY A 80 -4.94 4.95 -19.06
N THR A 81 -5.16 5.82 -18.07
CA THR A 81 -4.23 5.96 -16.93
C THR A 81 -4.14 4.69 -16.11
N GLN A 82 -5.26 4.00 -15.86
CA GLN A 82 -5.24 2.81 -15.00
C GLN A 82 -4.61 1.61 -15.72
N ASP A 83 -4.86 1.46 -17.02
CA ASP A 83 -4.26 0.38 -17.82
C ASP A 83 -2.74 0.57 -17.93
N ILE A 84 -2.30 1.80 -18.15
CA ILE A 84 -0.87 2.13 -18.17
C ILE A 84 -0.25 1.90 -16.78
N LYS A 85 -0.91 2.28 -15.69
CA LYS A 85 -0.46 1.96 -14.32
C LYS A 85 -0.28 0.46 -14.12
N ASN A 86 -1.30 -0.33 -14.47
CA ASN A 86 -1.26 -1.79 -14.34
C ASN A 86 -0.13 -2.42 -15.15
N SER A 87 0.18 -1.85 -16.32
CA SER A 87 1.23 -2.35 -17.22
C SER A 87 2.63 -1.91 -16.79
N CYS A 88 2.81 -0.66 -16.39
CA CYS A 88 4.12 -0.02 -16.20
C CYS A 88 4.59 0.08 -14.75
N ASP A 89 3.69 0.13 -13.78
CA ASP A 89 4.10 0.33 -12.38
C ASP A 89 4.99 -0.84 -11.91
N GLY A 90 6.04 -0.48 -11.18
CA GLY A 90 7.02 -1.44 -10.69
C GLY A 90 8.02 -1.93 -11.76
N ARG A 91 7.95 -1.47 -13.01
CA ARG A 91 8.99 -1.77 -14.01
C ARG A 91 10.10 -0.72 -13.98
N LYS A 92 11.32 -1.10 -14.35
CA LYS A 92 12.41 -0.14 -14.64
C LYS A 92 12.22 0.53 -15.99
N VAL A 93 11.70 -0.23 -16.95
CA VAL A 93 11.44 0.19 -18.33
C VAL A 93 10.05 -0.33 -18.71
N CYS A 94 9.24 0.54 -19.32
CA CYS A 94 7.93 0.17 -19.83
C CYS A 94 7.73 0.75 -21.23
N ASP A 95 7.38 -0.10 -22.18
CA ASP A 95 7.01 0.31 -23.53
C ASP A 95 5.48 0.23 -23.65
N ILE A 96 4.84 1.38 -23.86
CA ILE A 96 3.39 1.52 -24.00
C ILE A 96 3.05 1.52 -25.49
N ASN A 97 2.24 0.56 -25.91
CA ASN A 97 1.72 0.50 -27.26
C ASN A 97 0.36 1.24 -27.33
N MET A 98 0.29 2.28 -28.14
CA MET A 98 -0.91 3.13 -28.25
C MET A 98 -2.13 2.41 -28.86
N ASN A 99 -1.95 1.26 -29.52
CA ASN A 99 -3.06 0.42 -29.99
C ASN A 99 -3.87 -0.22 -28.86
N ILE A 100 -3.36 -0.23 -27.62
CA ILE A 100 -4.02 -0.86 -26.47
C ILE A 100 -5.09 0.05 -25.84
N ILE A 101 -5.03 1.35 -26.10
CA ILE A 101 -5.91 2.33 -25.47
C ILE A 101 -6.95 2.75 -26.49
N SER A 102 -8.17 2.20 -26.36
CA SER A 102 -9.32 2.56 -27.17
C SER A 102 -9.67 4.05 -26.97
N ALA A 103 -9.06 4.92 -27.75
CA ALA A 103 -9.46 6.33 -27.83
C ALA A 103 -10.83 6.38 -28.54
N SER A 104 -11.81 6.93 -27.84
CA SER A 104 -13.22 6.96 -28.25
C SER A 104 -13.51 7.82 -29.49
N ASP A 105 -12.51 8.46 -30.10
CA ASP A 105 -12.72 9.20 -31.34
C ASP A 105 -11.40 9.38 -32.13
N PRO A 106 -11.20 8.66 -33.26
CA PRO A 106 -9.97 8.71 -34.06
C PRO A 106 -9.67 10.07 -34.73
N GLY A 107 -10.60 11.02 -34.69
CA GLY A 107 -10.51 12.28 -35.44
C GLY A 107 -10.01 13.52 -34.67
N VAL A 108 -9.90 13.46 -33.34
CA VAL A 108 -9.70 14.68 -32.50
C VAL A 108 -8.48 14.60 -31.58
N CYS A 109 -8.11 13.40 -31.12
CA CYS A 109 -7.00 13.20 -30.18
C CYS A 109 -5.66 13.11 -30.92
N THR A 110 -4.69 13.95 -30.56
CA THR A 110 -3.43 14.09 -31.30
C THR A 110 -2.20 13.57 -30.57
N TYR A 111 -2.20 13.43 -29.24
CA TYR A 111 -1.05 12.86 -28.52
C TYR A 111 -1.38 12.28 -27.15
N LEU A 112 -0.57 11.31 -26.72
CA LEU A 112 -0.57 10.75 -25.37
C LEU A 112 0.44 11.50 -24.50
N ASP A 113 -0.03 12.09 -23.41
CA ASP A 113 0.78 12.80 -22.41
C ASP A 113 0.84 11.97 -21.12
N THR A 114 2.00 11.37 -20.86
CA THR A 114 2.23 10.52 -19.69
C THR A 114 3.23 11.16 -18.75
N THR A 115 2.84 11.28 -17.48
CA THR A 115 3.73 11.69 -16.38
C THR A 115 3.94 10.53 -15.42
N TYR A 116 5.17 10.37 -14.95
CA TYR A 116 5.55 9.31 -14.03
C TYR A 116 6.62 9.79 -13.06
N THR A 117 6.77 9.07 -11.98
CA THR A 117 7.85 9.24 -11.01
C THR A 117 8.69 7.99 -10.94
N CYS A 118 9.98 8.17 -10.68
CA CYS A 118 10.87 7.09 -10.30
C CYS A 118 11.00 7.11 -8.79
N VAL A 119 10.50 6.08 -8.13
CA VAL A 119 10.59 5.95 -6.67
C VAL A 119 11.68 4.94 -6.32
N PRO A 120 12.46 5.16 -5.24
CA PRO A 120 13.31 4.09 -4.76
C PRO A 120 12.40 2.92 -4.39
N ALA A 121 12.84 1.69 -4.65
CA ALA A 121 12.06 0.52 -4.30
C ALA A 121 12.97 -0.66 -4.04
N ILE A 122 12.77 -1.28 -2.88
CA ILE A 122 13.23 -2.62 -2.59
C ILE A 122 12.26 -3.55 -3.31
N HIS A 123 12.82 -4.45 -4.12
CA HIS A 123 12.07 -5.43 -4.91
C HIS A 123 12.06 -6.76 -4.16
N SER A 124 10.87 -7.29 -3.91
CA SER A 124 10.69 -8.61 -3.31
C SER A 124 9.77 -9.45 -4.20
N VAL A 125 10.18 -10.69 -4.44
CA VAL A 125 9.42 -11.68 -5.20
C VAL A 125 9.29 -12.93 -4.35
N THR A 126 8.10 -13.49 -4.27
CA THR A 126 7.83 -14.73 -3.53
C THR A 126 6.84 -15.58 -4.31
N CYS A 127 7.15 -16.85 -4.53
CA CYS A 127 6.31 -17.75 -5.31
C CYS A 127 5.06 -18.21 -4.53
N GLU A 128 3.99 -18.59 -5.25
CA GLU A 128 2.77 -19.17 -4.66
C GLU A 128 3.09 -20.39 -3.79
N GLY A 129 2.53 -20.40 -2.57
CA GLY A 129 2.80 -21.39 -1.52
C GLY A 129 3.88 -20.98 -0.51
N SER A 130 4.65 -19.92 -0.77
CA SER A 130 5.70 -19.43 0.13
C SER A 130 5.25 -18.23 0.99
N GLN A 131 6.12 -17.80 1.91
CA GLN A 131 5.90 -16.60 2.74
C GLN A 131 6.89 -15.50 2.39
N ALA A 132 6.36 -14.32 2.04
CA ALA A 132 7.16 -13.13 1.77
C ALA A 132 7.50 -12.46 3.10
N ASN A 133 8.77 -12.09 3.27
CA ASN A 133 9.24 -11.37 4.46
C ASN A 133 9.81 -10.02 4.03
N LEU A 134 9.12 -8.93 4.38
CA LEU A 134 9.53 -7.56 4.10
C LEU A 134 10.13 -6.97 5.36
N GLN A 135 11.30 -6.35 5.25
CA GLN A 135 12.05 -5.82 6.39
C GLN A 135 12.72 -4.49 6.08
N CYS A 136 12.85 -3.66 7.11
CA CYS A 136 13.56 -2.40 7.12
C CYS A 136 14.56 -2.32 8.28
N GLY A 137 15.54 -1.42 8.17
CA GLY A 137 16.51 -1.18 9.24
C GLY A 137 15.88 -0.61 10.51
N GLU A 138 16.64 -0.59 11.60
CA GLU A 138 16.18 -0.02 12.87
C GLU A 138 15.71 1.44 12.70
N GLY A 139 14.59 1.79 13.34
CA GLY A 139 13.99 3.13 13.23
C GLY A 139 13.21 3.40 11.94
N GLN A 140 13.13 2.43 11.02
CA GLN A 140 12.44 2.57 9.74
C GLN A 140 11.17 1.72 9.65
N VAL A 141 10.25 2.16 8.81
CA VAL A 141 8.99 1.49 8.49
C VAL A 141 8.84 1.19 7.02
N ILE A 142 8.15 0.08 6.73
CA ILE A 142 7.78 -0.35 5.39
C ILE A 142 6.69 0.58 4.87
N VAL A 143 6.86 1.05 3.62
CA VAL A 143 5.85 1.74 2.84
C VAL A 143 5.76 1.08 1.47
N VAL A 144 4.65 0.36 1.25
CA VAL A 144 4.39 -0.35 0.00
C VAL A 144 4.03 0.65 -1.09
N SER A 145 4.84 0.68 -2.15
CA SER A 145 4.58 1.51 -3.33
C SER A 145 3.64 0.81 -4.31
N TRP A 146 3.86 -0.48 -4.52
CA TRP A 146 3.09 -1.31 -5.45
C TRP A 146 3.18 -2.79 -5.05
N ALA A 147 2.13 -3.58 -5.34
CA ALA A 147 2.20 -5.03 -5.26
C ALA A 147 1.26 -5.70 -6.25
N ASN A 148 1.62 -6.90 -6.70
CA ASN A 148 0.78 -7.78 -7.51
C ASN A 148 0.96 -9.24 -7.08
N TYR A 149 -0.15 -9.92 -6.86
CA TYR A 149 -0.23 -11.37 -6.82
C TYR A 149 -0.80 -11.86 -8.15
N GLY A 150 0.03 -12.55 -8.93
CA GLY A 150 -0.32 -12.94 -10.29
C GLY A 150 0.91 -13.43 -11.04
N ARG A 151 1.03 -13.08 -12.32
CA ARG A 151 2.20 -13.38 -13.15
C ARG A 151 2.33 -12.34 -14.25
N ARG A 152 3.52 -11.74 -14.35
CA ARG A 152 3.86 -10.67 -15.32
C ARG A 152 4.94 -11.08 -16.33
N ASP A 153 5.55 -12.26 -16.13
CA ASP A 153 6.56 -12.84 -17.01
C ASP A 153 6.60 -14.38 -16.87
N ASN A 154 7.26 -15.05 -17.80
CA ASN A 154 7.35 -16.51 -17.88
C ASN A 154 8.61 -17.11 -17.25
N THR A 155 9.48 -16.28 -16.67
CA THR A 155 10.79 -16.69 -16.11
C THR A 155 10.81 -16.70 -14.59
N THR A 156 9.99 -15.87 -13.95
CA THR A 156 9.91 -15.72 -12.50
C THR A 156 9.10 -16.86 -11.90
N CYS A 157 9.61 -17.49 -10.84
CA CYS A 157 8.97 -18.62 -10.16
C CYS A 157 8.51 -19.72 -11.14
N PRO A 158 9.43 -20.38 -11.86
CA PRO A 158 9.09 -21.53 -12.69
C PRO A 158 8.78 -22.74 -11.80
N ASP A 159 7.70 -23.46 -12.10
CA ASP A 159 7.29 -24.68 -11.39
C ASP A 159 7.54 -25.96 -12.20
N GLY A 160 8.22 -25.84 -13.34
CA GLY A 160 8.50 -26.94 -14.25
C GLY A 160 7.36 -27.26 -15.22
N ASN A 161 6.18 -26.65 -15.09
CA ASN A 161 5.09 -26.81 -16.05
C ASN A 161 5.00 -25.59 -16.98
N SER A 162 5.27 -25.81 -18.28
CA SER A 162 5.20 -24.75 -19.29
C SER A 162 3.81 -24.12 -19.41
N ASP A 163 2.74 -24.86 -19.10
CA ASP A 163 1.37 -24.33 -19.21
C ASP A 163 1.08 -23.29 -18.11
N HIS A 164 1.64 -23.48 -16.92
CA HIS A 164 1.40 -22.62 -15.76
C HIS A 164 2.11 -21.25 -15.85
N VAL A 165 3.07 -21.09 -16.77
CA VAL A 165 3.84 -19.84 -16.95
C VAL A 165 3.42 -19.01 -18.17
N LYS A 166 2.44 -19.49 -18.97
CA LYS A 166 2.00 -18.82 -20.21
C LYS A 166 1.24 -17.53 -19.97
N ASN A 167 0.39 -17.49 -18.96
CA ASN A 167 -0.46 -16.32 -18.69
C ASN A 167 0.31 -15.24 -17.93
N VAL A 168 0.93 -14.32 -18.67
CA VAL A 168 1.71 -13.19 -18.14
C VAL A 168 0.91 -11.90 -17.99
N LEU A 169 -0.40 -11.95 -18.23
CA LEU A 169 -1.32 -10.82 -18.01
C LEU A 169 -2.18 -11.05 -16.76
N CYS A 170 -1.70 -11.89 -15.84
CA CYS A 170 -2.42 -12.21 -14.63
C CYS A 170 -2.09 -11.23 -13.51
N SER A 171 -3.10 -10.51 -13.04
CA SER A 171 -2.96 -9.51 -11.99
C SER A 171 -4.17 -9.52 -11.07
N SER A 172 -3.94 -9.51 -9.76
CA SER A 172 -5.00 -9.34 -8.76
C SER A 172 -5.10 -7.86 -8.36
N PRO A 173 -6.25 -7.19 -8.58
CA PRO A 173 -6.39 -5.75 -8.33
C PRO A 173 -6.24 -5.38 -6.85
N ASN A 174 -6.55 -6.31 -5.94
CA ASN A 174 -6.53 -6.08 -4.50
C ASN A 174 -5.14 -6.32 -3.87
N SER A 175 -4.15 -6.75 -4.66
CA SER A 175 -2.83 -7.13 -4.16
C SER A 175 -2.15 -6.01 -3.38
N ARG A 176 -2.12 -4.81 -3.95
CA ARG A 176 -1.51 -3.64 -3.32
C ARG A 176 -2.18 -3.30 -2.00
N GLU A 177 -3.50 -3.24 -1.98
CA GLU A 177 -4.27 -2.91 -0.78
C GLU A 177 -4.03 -3.94 0.32
N TYR A 178 -4.06 -5.23 -0.02
CA TYR A 178 -3.83 -6.32 0.92
C TYR A 178 -2.46 -6.24 1.60
N VAL A 179 -1.39 -6.04 0.81
CA VAL A 179 -0.02 -5.92 1.34
C VAL A 179 0.13 -4.62 2.13
N THR A 180 -0.43 -3.51 1.65
CA THR A 180 -0.42 -2.21 2.33
C THR A 180 -1.05 -2.31 3.72
N ASN A 181 -2.25 -2.88 3.81
CA ASN A 181 -2.98 -3.03 5.07
C ASN A 181 -2.26 -3.92 6.08
N ARG A 182 -1.44 -4.86 5.59
CA ARG A 182 -0.67 -5.79 6.44
C ARG A 182 0.70 -5.27 6.84
N CYS A 183 1.37 -4.54 5.96
CA CYS A 183 2.80 -4.27 6.12
C CYS A 183 3.15 -2.81 6.35
N ASN A 184 2.33 -1.85 5.90
CA ASN A 184 2.69 -0.46 6.09
C ASN A 184 2.83 -0.14 7.58
N TRP A 185 3.81 0.72 7.89
CA TRP A 185 4.11 1.19 9.25
C TRP A 185 4.76 0.16 10.18
N GLN A 186 5.05 -1.04 9.67
CA GLN A 186 5.79 -2.04 10.42
C GLN A 186 7.25 -2.03 9.98
N ASN A 187 8.14 -2.40 10.89
CA ASN A 187 9.55 -2.60 10.57
C ASN A 187 9.79 -3.93 9.85
N ASN A 188 9.02 -4.97 10.21
CA ASN A 188 9.03 -6.30 9.61
C ASN A 188 7.59 -6.76 9.36
N CYS A 189 7.33 -7.39 8.23
CA CYS A 189 6.02 -7.91 7.87
C CYS A 189 6.14 -9.25 7.12
N SER A 190 5.30 -10.22 7.48
CA SER A 190 5.21 -11.50 6.78
C SER A 190 3.86 -11.65 6.07
N VAL A 191 3.90 -11.97 4.78
CA VAL A 191 2.71 -12.14 3.94
C VAL A 191 2.71 -13.53 3.31
N GLY A 192 1.69 -14.34 3.62
CA GLY A 192 1.50 -15.63 2.97
C GLY A 192 1.07 -15.45 1.51
N THR A 193 1.82 -16.03 0.59
CA THR A 193 1.59 -15.90 -0.86
C THR A 193 0.68 -17.03 -1.34
N SER A 194 -0.64 -16.85 -1.16
CA SER A 194 -1.64 -17.87 -1.48
C SER A 194 -3.00 -17.27 -1.83
N ASN A 195 -3.86 -18.08 -2.46
CA ASN A 195 -5.20 -17.67 -2.89
C ASN A 195 -6.12 -17.31 -1.71
N THR A 196 -5.86 -17.82 -0.49
CA THR A 196 -6.65 -17.49 0.71
C THR A 196 -6.62 -16.00 1.05
N GLY A 197 -5.52 -15.31 0.72
CA GLY A 197 -5.36 -13.89 0.99
C GLY A 197 -5.73 -12.98 -0.19
N PHE A 198 -5.25 -13.34 -1.37
CA PHE A 198 -5.28 -12.49 -2.56
C PHE A 198 -6.44 -12.81 -3.51
N GLY A 199 -7.19 -13.89 -3.27
CA GLY A 199 -8.04 -14.53 -4.26
C GLY A 199 -7.23 -15.30 -5.31
N ASP A 200 -7.91 -15.95 -6.25
CA ASP A 200 -7.26 -16.55 -7.43
C ASP A 200 -7.61 -15.74 -8.69
N PRO A 201 -6.72 -14.84 -9.16
CA PRO A 201 -6.99 -14.01 -10.33
C PRO A 201 -6.92 -14.78 -11.67
N CYS A 202 -6.29 -15.97 -11.69
CA CYS A 202 -6.07 -16.72 -12.93
C CYS A 202 -5.84 -18.22 -12.63
N SER A 203 -6.91 -18.99 -12.49
CA SER A 203 -6.82 -20.43 -12.22
C SER A 203 -6.04 -21.17 -13.31
N GLY A 204 -5.20 -22.13 -12.89
CA GLY A 204 -4.29 -22.87 -13.77
C GLY A 204 -2.99 -22.13 -14.12
N THR A 205 -2.78 -20.92 -13.61
CA THR A 205 -1.50 -20.21 -13.68
C THR A 205 -0.82 -20.26 -12.31
N TYR A 206 0.45 -20.65 -12.29
CA TYR A 206 1.25 -20.61 -11.07
C TYR A 206 1.68 -19.17 -10.80
N LYS A 207 1.35 -18.59 -9.66
CA LYS A 207 1.50 -17.15 -9.41
C LYS A 207 2.72 -16.85 -8.54
N TYR A 208 3.03 -15.57 -8.42
CA TYR A 208 3.96 -15.04 -7.43
C TYR A 208 3.45 -13.69 -6.92
N LEU A 209 3.79 -13.39 -5.68
CA LEU A 209 3.67 -12.07 -5.11
C LEU A 209 4.92 -11.28 -5.43
N GLU A 210 4.74 -10.16 -6.10
CA GLU A 210 5.77 -9.18 -6.38
C GLU A 210 5.43 -7.89 -5.64
N VAL A 211 6.37 -7.39 -4.83
CA VAL A 211 6.19 -6.19 -4.00
C VAL A 211 7.34 -5.22 -4.25
N PHE A 212 6.98 -3.95 -4.45
CA PHE A 212 7.91 -2.83 -4.41
C PHE A 212 7.58 -1.99 -3.18
N TYR A 213 8.52 -1.87 -2.27
CA TYR A 213 8.37 -1.10 -1.03
C TYR A 213 9.60 -0.25 -0.73
N THR A 214 9.43 0.76 0.10
CA THR A 214 10.52 1.58 0.63
C THR A 214 10.60 1.47 2.14
N CYS A 215 11.79 1.66 2.67
CA CYS A 215 12.00 1.91 4.08
C CYS A 215 12.09 3.42 4.29
N GLN A 216 11.21 3.94 5.15
CA GLN A 216 11.19 5.36 5.50
C GLN A 216 11.44 5.50 6.99
N ASP A 217 12.14 6.56 7.38
CA ASP A 217 12.35 6.84 8.80
C ASP A 217 11.00 7.09 9.47
N ALA A 218 10.79 6.42 10.61
CA ALA A 218 9.56 6.50 11.37
C ALA A 218 9.42 7.90 12.00
N SER A 219 8.92 8.86 11.23
CA SER A 219 8.63 10.20 11.69
C SER A 219 7.14 10.38 11.84
N CYS A 220 6.72 10.88 12.99
CA CYS A 220 5.34 11.26 13.21
C CYS A 220 5.06 12.66 12.64
N PRO A 221 3.80 12.96 12.26
CA PRO A 221 3.41 14.32 11.92
C PRO A 221 3.78 15.31 13.04
N PRO A 222 3.95 16.61 12.73
CA PRO A 222 4.18 17.62 13.75
C PRO A 222 3.14 17.54 14.88
N GLY A 223 3.59 17.51 16.13
CA GLY A 223 2.74 17.38 17.33
C GLY A 223 2.46 15.95 17.78
N TRP A 224 2.99 14.93 17.09
CA TRP A 224 2.88 13.52 17.47
C TRP A 224 4.25 12.94 17.83
N THR A 225 4.27 12.02 18.79
CA THR A 225 5.48 11.34 19.28
C THR A 225 5.47 9.87 18.88
N TRP A 226 6.59 9.38 18.34
CA TRP A 226 6.76 7.97 17.98
C TRP A 226 7.06 7.14 19.22
N PHE A 227 6.24 6.12 19.48
CA PHE A 227 6.46 5.15 20.56
C PHE A 227 6.07 3.75 20.07
N GLY A 228 6.99 2.78 20.15
CA GLY A 228 6.67 1.36 19.90
C GLY A 228 5.96 1.04 18.58
N GLY A 229 6.30 1.72 17.48
CA GLY A 229 5.68 1.47 16.16
C GLY A 229 4.44 2.31 15.86
N ARG A 230 4.07 3.25 16.73
CA ARG A 230 2.85 4.05 16.60
C ARG A 230 3.10 5.52 16.95
N CYS A 231 2.30 6.39 16.35
CA CYS A 231 2.28 7.81 16.69
C CYS A 231 1.22 8.08 17.77
N PHE A 232 1.61 8.80 18.81
CA PHE A 232 0.72 9.25 19.88
C PHE A 232 0.76 10.77 20.00
N ILE A 233 -0.38 11.40 20.23
CA ILE A 233 -0.41 12.80 20.67
C ILE A 233 -0.19 12.80 22.18
N VAL A 234 0.95 13.34 22.62
CA VAL A 234 1.21 13.50 24.06
C VAL A 234 0.50 14.78 24.49
N ASN A 235 -0.62 14.65 25.21
CA ASN A 235 -1.23 15.80 25.85
C ASN A 235 -0.37 16.20 27.05
N SER A 236 0.28 17.37 26.98
CA SER A 236 1.14 17.91 28.04
C SER A 236 0.38 18.43 29.26
N SER A 237 -0.94 18.32 29.28
CA SER A 237 -1.75 18.67 30.45
C SER A 237 -1.62 17.56 31.50
N LEU A 238 -1.07 17.87 32.67
CA LEU A 238 -1.11 16.96 33.82
C LEU A 238 -2.56 16.62 34.13
N LYS A 239 -2.94 15.37 33.88
CA LYS A 239 -4.26 14.83 34.23
C LYS A 239 -4.20 14.23 35.63
N THR A 240 -5.22 14.51 36.42
CA THR A 240 -5.38 13.96 37.76
C THR A 240 -5.87 12.51 37.68
N TRP A 241 -5.71 11.74 38.76
CA TRP A 241 -6.27 10.38 38.83
C TRP A 241 -7.78 10.33 38.59
N THR A 242 -8.50 11.37 39.00
CA THR A 242 -9.93 11.58 38.72
C THR A 242 -10.25 11.77 37.24
N ASP A 243 -9.31 12.32 36.44
CA ASP A 243 -9.48 12.48 35.00
C ASP A 243 -9.32 11.14 34.25
N ALA A 244 -8.57 10.18 34.80
CA ALA A 244 -8.36 8.85 34.25
C ALA A 244 -9.55 7.89 34.45
N GLU A 245 -10.43 8.18 35.42
CA GLU A 245 -11.65 7.41 35.66
C GLU A 245 -12.82 7.87 34.77
N VAL A 246 -12.81 9.14 34.33
CA VAL A 246 -13.82 9.72 33.43
C VAL A 246 -13.48 9.53 31.95
N HIS A 247 -12.19 9.41 31.63
CA HIS A 247 -11.72 9.07 30.29
C HIS A 247 -11.06 7.71 30.33
N GLN A 248 -11.70 6.72 29.72
CA GLN A 248 -11.17 5.38 29.51
C GLN A 248 -10.04 5.42 28.43
N GLU A 249 -9.11 6.38 28.54
CA GLU A 249 -8.01 6.60 27.61
C GLU A 249 -6.67 6.60 28.37
N ILE A 250 -5.92 5.52 28.10
CA ILE A 250 -4.45 5.39 28.23
C ILE A 250 -3.89 5.50 29.66
N THR A 251 -3.78 4.35 30.30
CA THR A 251 -2.70 4.06 31.26
C THR A 251 -1.39 3.86 30.50
N ALA A 252 -0.64 4.95 30.27
CA ALA A 252 0.81 4.91 30.06
C ALA A 252 1.41 6.33 30.06
N ALA A 253 1.69 6.87 31.24
CA ALA A 253 2.77 7.82 31.44
C ALA A 253 3.15 7.87 32.92
N VAL A 254 4.00 6.95 33.37
CA VAL A 254 4.88 7.18 34.52
C VAL A 254 6.30 7.08 34.02
N ALA A 255 6.89 8.22 33.66
CA ALA A 255 8.33 8.37 33.66
C ALA A 255 8.70 9.00 35.01
N ALA A 256 8.75 8.17 36.06
CA ALA A 256 9.49 8.49 37.26
C ALA A 256 10.83 7.78 37.14
N SER A 257 11.85 8.52 36.73
CA SER A 257 13.24 8.13 36.95
C SER A 257 13.57 8.44 38.42
N LEU A 258 14.25 7.48 39.08
CA LEU A 258 14.65 7.45 40.49
C LEU A 258 15.16 8.78 41.06
#